data_AF-A0A960M3L2-F1
#
_entry.id   AF-A0A960M3L2-F1
#
_cell.length_a   1.000
_cell.length_b   1.000
_cell.length_c   1.000
_cell.angle_alpha   90.00
_cell.angle_beta   90.00
_cell.angle_gamma   90.00
#
_symmetry.space_group_name_H-M   'P 1'
#
loop_
_entity.id
_entity.type
_entity.pdbx_description
1 polymer ?
#
loop_
_entity_poly.entity_id
_entity_poly.type
_entity_poly.pdbx_seq_one_letter_code
_entity_poly.pdbx_strand_id
1 'polypeptide(L)'
;MNNQNASELISLLRADLHALHDDWEVLQKQSAMLKDSKFLEKIATHIKKLDSNATLALEISKLKEQAEVVHYALSTPWGAPFIGETTLLDAANNYKANNPESALMHLLSDFLKYGNHKQVPLFNVLDEISEELENSN
;
A
#
# COMPACT_ATOMS: atom_id res chain seq x y z
N MET A 1 -1.37 18.34 21.57
CA MET A 1 -1.97 17.97 20.28
C MET A 1 -3.27 17.23 20.56
N ASN A 2 -4.37 17.64 19.90
CA ASN A 2 -5.75 17.28 20.27
C ASN A 2 -6.13 15.87 19.81
N ASN A 3 -6.90 15.16 20.65
CA ASN A 3 -7.49 13.84 20.34
C ASN A 3 -8.34 13.83 19.05
N GLN A 4 -8.88 14.98 18.62
CA GLN A 4 -9.64 15.12 17.37
C GLN A 4 -8.77 14.88 16.12
N ASN A 5 -7.53 15.38 16.09
CA ASN A 5 -6.62 15.17 14.97
C ASN A 5 -6.19 13.70 14.86
N ALA A 6 -6.08 13.01 16.01
CA ALA A 6 -5.73 11.59 16.04
C ALA A 6 -6.87 10.72 15.50
N SER A 7 -8.11 10.99 15.89
CA SER A 7 -9.27 10.24 15.38
C SER A 7 -9.46 10.42 13.87
N GLU A 8 -9.23 11.61 13.35
CA GLU A 8 -9.31 11.88 11.92
C GLU A 8 -8.23 11.13 11.14
N LEU A 9 -6.97 11.17 11.61
CA LEU A 9 -5.87 10.45 10.98
C LEU A 9 -6.04 8.92 11.03
N ILE A 10 -6.59 8.37 12.12
CA ILE A 10 -6.97 6.95 12.17
C ILE A 10 -7.99 6.63 11.07
N SER A 11 -9.03 7.45 10.93
CA SER A 11 -10.06 7.23 9.93
C SER A 11 -9.49 7.29 8.51
N LEU A 12 -8.57 8.22 8.24
CA LEU A 12 -7.90 8.35 6.95
C LEU A 12 -7.00 7.15 6.65
N LEU A 13 -6.17 6.74 7.61
CA LEU A 13 -5.31 5.56 7.48
C LEU A 13 -6.11 4.29 7.19
N ARG A 14 -7.19 4.05 7.95
CA ARG A 14 -8.07 2.91 7.70
C ARG A 14 -8.68 2.96 6.31
N ALA A 15 -9.15 4.13 5.88
CA ALA A 15 -9.74 4.29 4.56
C ALA A 15 -8.74 4.00 3.44
N ASP A 16 -7.49 4.46 3.58
CA ASP A 16 -6.44 4.20 2.58
C ASP A 16 -5.98 2.74 2.57
N LEU A 17 -5.88 2.10 3.74
CA LEU A 17 -5.59 0.66 3.85
C LEU A 17 -6.67 -0.17 3.16
N HIS A 18 -7.94 0.09 3.44
CA HIS A 18 -9.06 -0.58 2.79
C HIS A 18 -9.09 -0.32 1.28
N ALA A 19 -8.84 0.91 0.83
CA ALA A 19 -8.83 1.23 -0.59
C ALA A 19 -7.73 0.47 -1.35
N LEU A 20 -6.56 0.30 -0.73
CA LEU A 20 -5.46 -0.47 -1.32
C LEU A 20 -5.72 -1.97 -1.27
N HIS A 21 -6.36 -2.48 -0.21
CA HIS A 21 -6.82 -3.86 -0.11
C HIS A 21 -7.84 -4.20 -1.22
N ASP A 22 -8.85 -3.35 -1.42
CA ASP A 22 -9.86 -3.53 -2.47
C ASP A 22 -9.23 -3.59 -3.87
N ASP A 23 -8.26 -2.72 -4.13
CA ASP A 23 -7.52 -2.74 -5.40
C ASP A 23 -6.73 -4.05 -5.57
N TRP A 24 -6.14 -4.54 -4.49
CA TRP A 24 -5.42 -5.80 -4.49
C TRP A 24 -6.34 -7.00 -4.75
N GLU A 25 -7.52 -7.05 -4.12
CA GLU A 25 -8.52 -8.08 -4.40
C GLU A 25 -8.95 -8.08 -5.87
N VAL A 26 -9.15 -6.89 -6.45
CA VAL A 26 -9.51 -6.74 -7.87
C VAL A 26 -8.38 -7.29 -8.75
N LEU A 27 -7.12 -6.98 -8.44
CA LEU A 27 -5.96 -7.51 -9.15
C LEU A 27 -5.86 -9.04 -9.09
N GLN A 28 -6.10 -9.62 -7.91
CA GLN A 28 -6.09 -11.07 -7.74
C GLN A 28 -7.19 -11.75 -8.56
N LYS A 29 -8.40 -11.18 -8.57
CA LYS A 29 -9.55 -11.71 -9.31
C LYS A 29 -9.42 -11.47 -10.82
N GLN A 30 -8.74 -10.39 -11.24
CA GLN A 30 -8.68 -9.92 -12.62
C GLN A 30 -7.28 -9.39 -12.98
N SER A 31 -6.31 -10.29 -13.19
CA SER A 31 -4.93 -9.90 -13.53
C SER A 31 -4.79 -9.06 -14.81
N ALA A 32 -5.80 -9.07 -15.69
CA ALA A 32 -5.86 -8.18 -16.86
C ALA A 32 -5.83 -6.70 -16.50
N MET A 33 -6.26 -6.33 -15.28
CA MET A 33 -6.23 -4.96 -14.76
C MET A 33 -4.80 -4.40 -14.63
N LEU A 34 -3.76 -5.25 -14.63
CA LEU A 34 -2.37 -4.79 -14.73
C LEU A 34 -2.08 -4.00 -16.02
N LYS A 35 -2.90 -4.17 -17.07
CA LYS A 35 -2.73 -3.44 -18.33
C LYS A 35 -3.62 -2.20 -18.44
N ASP A 36 -4.48 -1.96 -17.44
CA ASP A 36 -5.34 -0.78 -17.38
C ASP A 36 -4.58 0.36 -16.71
N SER A 37 -4.22 1.38 -17.50
CA SER A 37 -3.46 2.52 -17.00
C SER A 37 -4.23 3.37 -15.98
N LYS A 38 -5.56 3.49 -16.10
CA LYS A 38 -6.36 4.23 -15.11
C LYS A 38 -6.40 3.49 -13.79
N PHE A 39 -6.44 2.17 -13.85
CA PHE A 39 -6.43 1.35 -12.64
C PHE A 39 -5.07 1.37 -11.94
N LEU A 40 -3.96 1.28 -12.69
CA LEU A 40 -2.63 1.45 -12.11
C LEU A 40 -2.41 2.87 -11.55
N GLU A 41 -2.97 3.90 -12.18
CA GLU A 41 -2.96 5.28 -11.66
C GLU A 41 -3.72 5.40 -10.34
N LYS A 42 -4.86 4.70 -10.22
CA LYS A 42 -5.64 4.60 -8.99
C LYS A 42 -4.80 3.96 -7.86
N ILE A 43 -4.19 2.81 -8.11
CA ILE A 43 -3.32 2.14 -7.14
C ILE A 43 -2.15 3.04 -6.72
N ALA A 44 -1.46 3.66 -7.69
CA ALA A 44 -0.38 4.58 -7.41
C ALA A 44 -0.83 5.74 -6.50
N THR A 45 -2.05 6.24 -6.73
CA THR A 45 -2.64 7.30 -5.90
C THR A 45 -2.93 6.81 -4.48
N HIS A 46 -3.46 5.60 -4.32
CA HIS A 46 -3.75 5.03 -3.00
C HIS A 46 -2.48 4.77 -2.19
N ILE A 47 -1.42 4.24 -2.81
CA ILE A 47 -0.11 4.06 -2.17
C ILE A 47 0.45 5.39 -1.65
N LYS A 48 0.40 6.44 -2.48
CA LYS A 48 0.89 7.78 -2.09
C LYS A 48 0.11 8.38 -0.92
N LYS A 49 -1.21 8.23 -0.94
CA LYS A 49 -2.08 8.72 0.14
C LYS A 49 -1.81 7.97 1.45
N LEU A 50 -1.72 6.65 1.36
CA LEU A 50 -1.40 5.79 2.50
C LEU A 50 -0.07 6.19 3.15
N ASP A 51 0.99 6.35 2.35
CA ASP A 51 2.29 6.80 2.85
C ASP A 51 2.26 8.22 3.44
N SER A 52 1.58 9.15 2.78
CA SER A 52 1.40 10.52 3.29
C SER A 52 0.69 10.53 4.64
N ASN A 53 -0.39 9.76 4.79
CA ASN A 53 -1.16 9.70 6.02
C ASN A 53 -0.43 8.92 7.13
N ALA A 54 0.33 7.88 6.77
CA ALA A 54 1.23 7.20 7.70
C ALA A 54 2.29 8.15 8.24
N THR A 55 2.94 8.93 7.36
CA THR A 55 3.93 9.94 7.75
C THR A 55 3.35 10.97 8.72
N LEU A 56 2.13 11.46 8.47
CA LEU A 56 1.45 12.37 9.39
C LEU A 56 1.12 11.71 10.74
N ALA A 57 0.80 10.41 10.74
CA ALA A 57 0.47 9.67 11.95
C ALA A 57 1.68 9.30 12.82
N LEU A 58 2.92 9.41 12.30
CA LEU A 58 4.15 9.22 13.09
C LEU A 58 4.25 10.17 14.29
N GLU A 59 3.64 11.35 14.18
CA GLU A 59 3.61 12.37 15.24
C GLU A 59 2.58 12.05 16.35
N ILE A 60 1.77 11.00 16.17
CA ILE A 60 0.77 10.57 17.15
C ILE A 60 1.30 9.33 17.87
N SER A 61 1.65 9.49 19.15
CA SER A 61 2.24 8.40 19.96
C SER A 61 1.44 7.09 19.96
N LYS A 62 0.11 7.12 19.81
CA LYS A 62 -0.73 5.90 19.77
C LYS A 62 -0.69 5.18 18.42
N LEU A 63 -0.30 5.87 17.35
CA LEU A 63 -0.30 5.34 15.97
C LEU A 63 1.10 5.16 15.40
N LYS A 64 2.11 5.64 16.11
CA LYS A 64 3.48 5.71 15.63
C LYS A 64 3.98 4.36 15.14
N GLU A 65 3.74 3.28 15.89
CA GLU A 65 4.19 1.94 15.51
C GLU A 65 3.52 1.47 14.21
N GLN A 66 2.19 1.54 14.13
CA GLN A 66 1.45 1.18 12.91
C GLN A 66 1.90 2.02 11.70
N ALA A 67 2.07 3.32 11.91
CA ALA A 67 2.55 4.24 10.89
C ALA A 67 3.97 3.91 10.42
N GLU A 68 4.87 3.55 11.33
CA GLU A 68 6.24 3.10 11.00
C GLU A 68 6.20 1.82 10.18
N VAL A 69 5.35 0.84 10.55
CA VAL A 69 5.21 -0.41 9.79
C VAL A 69 4.65 -0.15 8.39
N VAL A 70 3.59 0.66 8.24
CA VAL A 70 3.05 1.03 6.92
C VAL A 70 4.13 1.70 6.08
N HIS A 71 4.80 2.74 6.61
CA HIS A 71 5.83 3.45 5.88
C HIS A 71 6.97 2.50 5.46
N TYR A 72 7.43 1.65 6.38
CA TYR A 72 8.47 0.68 6.11
C TYR A 72 8.06 -0.31 5.02
N ALA A 73 6.84 -0.84 5.06
CA ALA A 73 6.33 -1.79 4.08
C ALA A 73 6.26 -1.20 2.66
N LEU A 74 5.93 0.09 2.55
CA LEU A 74 5.86 0.79 1.26
C LEU A 74 7.24 1.23 0.74
N SER A 75 8.16 1.63 1.63
CA SER A 75 9.47 2.22 1.30
C SER A 75 10.65 1.25 1.38
N THR A 76 10.41 -0.03 1.67
CA THR A 76 11.45 -1.06 1.68
C THR A 76 11.40 -1.88 0.39
N PRO A 77 12.54 -2.09 -0.31
CA PRO A 77 12.59 -3.02 -1.42
C PRO A 77 12.29 -4.43 -0.95
N TRP A 78 11.39 -5.10 -1.65
CA TRP A 78 11.06 -6.48 -1.32
C TRP A 78 12.21 -7.36 -1.84
N GLY A 79 12.86 -8.11 -0.95
CA GLY A 79 13.98 -8.99 -1.31
C GLY A 79 13.55 -10.16 -2.20
N ALA A 80 14.44 -11.14 -2.42
CA ALA A 80 14.13 -12.29 -3.26
C ALA A 80 12.77 -12.94 -2.91
N PRO A 81 11.90 -13.26 -3.89
CA PRO A 81 12.18 -13.36 -5.34
C PRO A 81 11.95 -12.07 -6.14
N PHE A 82 11.66 -10.94 -5.50
CA PHE A 82 11.46 -9.67 -6.19
C PHE A 82 12.84 -9.08 -6.53
N ILE A 83 13.19 -9.04 -7.81
CA ILE A 83 14.49 -8.54 -8.27
C ILE A 83 14.34 -7.04 -8.57
N GLY A 84 14.56 -6.21 -7.57
CA GLY A 84 14.57 -4.76 -7.77
C GLY A 84 14.90 -3.99 -6.50
N GLU A 85 15.65 -2.90 -6.65
CA GLU A 85 15.83 -1.87 -5.60
C GLU A 85 14.61 -0.92 -5.53
N THR A 86 13.64 -1.07 -6.44
CA THR A 86 12.47 -0.21 -6.51
C THR A 86 11.44 -0.62 -5.47
N THR A 87 11.12 0.31 -4.58
CA THR A 87 10.10 0.16 -3.55
C THR A 87 8.70 0.32 -4.16
N LEU A 88 7.65 -0.13 -3.45
CA LEU A 88 6.28 0.09 -3.92
C LEU A 88 5.96 1.59 -3.98
N LEU A 89 6.48 2.36 -3.01
CA LEU A 89 6.35 3.81 -2.96
C LEU A 89 7.05 4.50 -4.14
N ASP A 90 8.29 4.10 -4.47
CA ASP A 90 9.02 4.65 -5.62
C ASP A 90 8.32 4.35 -6.93
N ALA A 91 7.82 3.13 -7.08
CA ALA A 91 7.07 2.73 -8.26
C ALA A 91 5.77 3.54 -8.42
N ALA A 92 5.04 3.78 -7.33
CA ALA A 92 3.87 4.64 -7.32
C ALA A 92 4.23 6.10 -7.65
N ASN A 93 5.26 6.66 -7.00
CA ASN A 93 5.74 8.02 -7.22
C ASN A 93 6.13 8.30 -8.66
N ASN A 94 6.76 7.33 -9.32
CA ASN A 94 7.22 7.46 -10.70
C ASN A 94 6.22 6.95 -11.75
N TYR A 95 5.05 6.47 -11.34
CA TYR A 95 4.03 5.98 -12.27
C TYR A 95 3.55 7.08 -13.21
N LYS A 96 3.44 6.75 -14.50
CA LYS A 96 2.88 7.61 -15.55
C LYS A 96 1.95 6.78 -16.41
N ALA A 97 0.70 7.24 -16.60
CA ALA A 97 -0.35 6.50 -17.30
C ALA A 97 -0.02 6.12 -18.76
N ASN A 98 0.95 6.80 -19.38
CA ASN A 98 1.41 6.54 -20.74
C ASN A 98 2.60 5.56 -20.83
N ASN A 99 3.05 4.99 -19.70
CA ASN A 99 4.11 3.98 -19.68
C ASN A 99 3.51 2.58 -19.39
N PRO A 100 3.30 1.75 -20.42
CA PRO A 100 2.71 0.41 -20.24
C PRO A 100 3.62 -0.55 -19.46
N GLU A 101 4.94 -0.37 -19.49
CA GLU A 101 5.93 -1.19 -18.77
C GLU A 101 6.47 -0.43 -17.56
N SER A 102 5.55 0.07 -16.73
CA SER A 102 5.91 0.81 -15.51
C SER A 102 6.49 -0.12 -14.43
N ALA A 103 7.39 0.40 -13.59
CA ALA A 103 7.90 -0.35 -12.43
C ALA A 103 6.77 -0.84 -11.51
N LEU A 104 5.69 -0.05 -11.36
CA LEU A 104 4.51 -0.41 -10.58
C LEU A 104 3.81 -1.65 -11.18
N MET A 105 3.62 -1.68 -12.50
CA MET A 105 3.06 -2.85 -13.18
C MET A 105 3.93 -4.10 -12.94
N HIS A 106 5.25 -3.98 -13.07
CA HIS A 106 6.16 -5.11 -12.86
C HIS A 106 6.10 -5.63 -11.42
N LEU A 107 6.16 -4.74 -10.42
CA LEU A 107 6.04 -5.12 -9.00
C LEU A 107 4.71 -5.82 -8.71
N LEU A 108 3.59 -5.24 -9.15
CA LEU A 108 2.26 -5.84 -8.94
C LEU A 108 2.11 -7.18 -9.67
N SER A 109 2.68 -7.30 -10.88
CA SER A 109 2.74 -8.55 -11.64
C SER A 109 3.53 -9.61 -10.89
N ASP A 110 4.68 -9.25 -10.32
CA ASP A 110 5.49 -10.18 -9.55
C ASP A 110 4.81 -10.55 -8.23
N PHE A 111 4.18 -9.61 -7.53
CA PHE A 111 3.35 -9.91 -6.36
C PHE A 111 2.24 -10.91 -6.70
N LEU A 112 1.57 -10.79 -7.84
CA LEU A 112 0.56 -11.76 -8.27
C LEU A 112 1.16 -13.13 -8.59
N LYS A 113 2.29 -13.18 -9.31
CA LYS A 113 2.97 -14.45 -9.66
C LYS A 113 3.41 -15.22 -8.41
N TYR A 114 4.03 -14.52 -7.45
CA TYR A 114 4.54 -15.15 -6.23
C TYR A 114 3.46 -15.29 -5.14
N GLY A 115 2.37 -14.52 -5.25
CA GLY A 115 1.22 -14.50 -4.33
C GLY A 115 0.28 -15.69 -4.43
N ASN A 116 0.24 -16.39 -5.56
CA ASN A 116 -0.68 -17.52 -5.79
C ASN A 116 -0.38 -18.78 -4.95
N HIS A 117 0.77 -18.86 -4.29
CA HIS A 117 1.13 -19.97 -3.40
C HIS A 117 1.33 -19.56 -1.93
N LYS A 118 1.47 -18.26 -1.67
CA LYS A 118 1.57 -17.65 -0.34
C LYS A 118 0.96 -16.27 -0.46
N GLN A 119 -0.06 -15.96 0.34
CA GLN A 119 -0.57 -14.60 0.47
C GLN A 119 0.61 -13.61 0.51
N VAL A 120 0.54 -12.55 -0.29
CA VAL A 120 1.65 -11.61 -0.43
C VAL A 120 1.89 -10.96 0.94
N PRO A 121 3.07 -11.13 1.56
CA PRO A 121 3.29 -10.68 2.94
C PRO A 121 3.04 -9.19 3.15
N LEU A 122 3.26 -8.36 2.13
CA LEU A 122 2.93 -6.94 2.16
C LEU A 122 1.47 -6.68 2.50
N PHE A 123 0.54 -7.27 1.74
CA PHE A 123 -0.88 -6.98 1.92
C PHE A 123 -1.41 -7.59 3.21
N ASN A 124 -0.85 -8.72 3.67
CA ASN A 124 -1.16 -9.26 5.00
C ASN A 124 -0.74 -8.31 6.13
N VAL A 125 0.46 -7.72 6.05
CA VAL A 125 0.91 -6.74 7.04
C VAL A 125 0.00 -5.51 7.05
N LEU A 126 -0.44 -5.04 5.88
CA LEU A 126 -1.37 -3.92 5.79
C LEU A 126 -2.77 -4.27 6.35
N ASP A 127 -3.23 -5.49 6.12
CA ASP A 127 -4.51 -5.99 6.66
C ASP A 127 -4.46 -6.12 8.19
N GLU A 128 -3.37 -6.68 8.74
CA GLU A 128 -3.12 -6.77 10.19
C GLU A 128 -3.15 -5.39 10.85
N ILE A 129 -2.52 -4.39 10.24
CA ILE A 129 -2.55 -3.00 10.73
C ILE A 129 -3.98 -2.43 10.67
N SER A 130 -4.75 -2.76 9.63
CA SER A 130 -6.15 -2.33 9.55
C SER A 130 -6.97 -2.90 10.71
N GLU A 131 -6.82 -4.19 11.00
CA GLU A 131 -7.49 -4.87 12.13
C GLU A 131 -7.05 -4.29 13.49
N GLU A 132 -5.77 -4.02 13.69
CA GLU A 132 -5.26 -3.38 14.92
C GLU A 132 -5.86 -1.99 15.11
N LEU A 133 -5.94 -1.21 14.03
CA LEU A 133 -6.55 0.10 14.08
C LEU A 133 -8.03 -0.04 14.46
N GLU A 134 -8.80 -0.96 13.87
CA GLU A 134 -10.22 -1.20 14.20
C GLU A 134 -10.46 -1.54 15.67
N ASN A 135 -9.58 -2.34 16.27
CA ASN A 135 -9.68 -2.78 17.66
C ASN A 135 -9.20 -1.73 18.67
N SER A 136 -8.56 -0.65 18.23
CA SER A 136 -7.98 0.39 19.08
C SER A 136 -8.98 1.46 19.59
N ASN A 137 -10.29 1.17 19.58
CA ASN A 137 -11.36 2.07 20.05
C ASN A 137 -11.36 2.23 21.58
#